data_AF-A0A2G6F160-F1
#
_entry.id   AF-A0A2G6F160-F1
#
_cell.length_a   1.000
_cell.length_b   1.000
_cell.length_c   1.000
_cell.angle_alpha   90.00
_cell.angle_beta   90.00
_cell.angle_gamma   90.00
#
_symmetry.space_group_name_H-M   'P 1'
#
loop_
_entity.id
_entity.type
_entity.pdbx_description
1 polymer ?
#
loop_
_entity_poly.entity_id
_entity_poly.type
_entity_poly.pdbx_seq_one_letter_code
_entity_poly.pdbx_strand_id
1 'polypeptide(L)'
;MQKGCARYFNTGDLINPVLASCAIPGIFNPVEIDGELYSDGGVMDNFPLEPLRSSKLKVIGSFLSYPEKRTKKDLSSTLKVVNQATKLISLSNEEHKFHQTYLTVCFPVDKYSGYKKTDVDKIYKEATEYLKDF
;
A
#
# COMPACT_ATOMS: atom_id res chain seq x y z
N MET A 1 -13.82 7.47 0.89
CA MET A 1 -13.64 8.92 1.13
C MET A 1 -14.72 9.48 2.04
N GLN A 2 -16.00 9.49 1.61
CA GLN A 2 -17.08 10.13 2.36
C GLN A 2 -17.37 9.50 3.74
N LYS A 3 -17.31 8.16 3.85
CA LYS A 3 -17.60 7.45 5.11
C LYS A 3 -16.41 7.31 6.07
N GLY A 4 -15.19 7.63 5.61
CA GLY A 4 -13.99 7.49 6.44
C GLY A 4 -13.71 6.06 6.94
N CYS A 5 -14.22 5.02 6.27
CA CYS A 5 -14.02 3.62 6.63
C CYS A 5 -13.54 2.79 5.43
N ALA A 6 -12.87 1.66 5.71
CA ALA A 6 -12.45 0.72 4.68
C ALA A 6 -13.67 -0.02 4.10
N ARG A 7 -13.67 -0.20 2.78
CA ARG A 7 -14.66 -1.00 2.04
C ARG A 7 -13.92 -2.08 1.26
N TYR A 8 -14.29 -3.34 1.50
CA TYR A 8 -13.75 -4.48 0.77
C TYR A 8 -14.77 -4.97 -0.26
N PHE A 9 -14.36 -4.96 -1.53
CA PHE A 9 -15.14 -5.52 -2.63
C PHE A 9 -14.70 -6.96 -2.90
N ASN A 10 -15.65 -7.87 -3.03
CA ASN A 10 -15.38 -9.30 -3.29
C ASN A 10 -16.29 -9.90 -4.37
N THR A 11 -17.21 -9.12 -4.92
CA THR A 11 -18.22 -9.50 -5.91
C THR A 11 -18.57 -8.27 -6.75
N GLY A 12 -19.22 -8.47 -7.90
CA GLY A 12 -19.65 -7.40 -8.80
C GLY A 12 -18.63 -7.06 -9.90
N ASP A 13 -18.76 -5.86 -10.48
CA ASP A 13 -17.83 -5.36 -11.50
C ASP A 13 -16.42 -5.15 -10.92
N LEU A 14 -15.39 -5.52 -11.68
CA LEU A 14 -14.00 -5.47 -11.24
C LEU A 14 -13.36 -4.10 -11.47
N ILE A 15 -13.70 -3.44 -12.58
CA ILE A 15 -12.96 -2.28 -13.07
C ILE A 15 -13.09 -1.12 -12.10
N ASN A 16 -14.31 -0.78 -11.69
CA ASN A 16 -14.53 0.36 -10.80
C ASN A 16 -13.88 0.17 -9.41
N PRO A 17 -14.03 -0.98 -8.71
CA PRO A 17 -13.31 -1.22 -7.46
C PRO A 17 -11.79 -1.17 -7.57
N VAL A 18 -11.21 -1.66 -8.67
CA VAL A 18 -9.76 -1.59 -8.89
C VAL A 18 -9.31 -0.14 -9.10
N LEU A 19 -10.03 0.63 -9.94
CA LEU A 19 -9.75 2.06 -10.13
C LEU A 19 -9.87 2.83 -8.82
N ALA A 20 -10.91 2.55 -8.03
CA ALA A 20 -11.09 3.14 -6.71
C ALA A 20 -9.93 2.80 -5.77
N SER A 21 -9.49 1.54 -5.75
CA SER A 21 -8.41 1.07 -4.89
C SER A 21 -7.05 1.66 -5.24
N CYS A 22 -6.87 2.23 -6.44
CA CYS A 22 -5.63 2.89 -6.89
C CYS A 22 -5.78 4.41 -7.01
N ALA A 23 -6.90 5.00 -6.55
CA ALA A 23 -7.19 6.42 -6.66
C ALA A 23 -6.47 7.24 -5.56
N ILE A 24 -5.14 7.28 -5.62
CA ILE A 24 -4.27 7.93 -4.63
C ILE A 24 -4.61 9.42 -4.51
N PRO A 25 -4.93 9.92 -3.28
CA PRO A 25 -5.23 11.33 -3.06
C PRO A 25 -4.12 12.26 -3.57
N GLY A 26 -4.51 13.30 -4.31
CA GLY A 26 -3.59 14.29 -4.88
C GLY A 26 -2.96 13.86 -6.21
N ILE A 27 -3.24 12.65 -6.71
CA ILE A 27 -2.73 12.15 -7.99
C ILE A 27 -3.88 11.77 -8.91
N PHE A 28 -4.87 11.06 -8.38
CA PHE A 28 -6.06 10.63 -9.11
C PHE A 28 -7.32 11.15 -8.43
N ASN A 29 -8.37 11.35 -9.23
CA ASN A 29 -9.68 11.71 -8.72
C ASN A 29 -10.32 10.51 -8.00
N PRO A 30 -11.12 10.75 -6.94
CA PRO A 30 -11.98 9.71 -6.36
C PRO A 30 -12.89 9.07 -7.42
N VAL A 31 -13.20 7.79 -7.24
CA VAL A 31 -14.09 7.02 -8.12
C VAL A 31 -15.46 6.89 -7.46
N GLU A 32 -16.52 7.13 -8.21
CA GLU A 32 -17.90 6.97 -7.74
C GLU A 32 -18.39 5.55 -8.03
N ILE A 33 -18.91 4.86 -7.01
CA ILE A 33 -19.53 3.54 -7.13
C ILE A 33 -20.83 3.57 -6.33
N ASP A 34 -21.96 3.30 -6.98
CA ASP A 34 -23.29 3.30 -6.37
C ASP A 34 -23.63 4.61 -5.61
N GLY A 35 -23.21 5.76 -6.15
CA GLY A 35 -23.44 7.08 -5.56
C GLY A 35 -22.50 7.46 -4.40
N GLU A 36 -21.49 6.63 -4.13
CA GLU A 36 -20.51 6.87 -3.06
C GLU A 36 -19.10 7.09 -3.63
N LEU A 37 -18.36 8.03 -3.05
CA LEU A 37 -16.98 8.36 -3.46
C LEU A 37 -15.94 7.54 -2.70
N TYR A 38 -15.12 6.85 -3.48
CA TYR A 38 -14.02 6.01 -3.04
C TYR A 38 -12.67 6.61 -3.46
N SER A 39 -11.65 6.34 -2.66
CA SER A 39 -10.25 6.69 -2.94
C SER A 39 -9.41 5.48 -2.54
N ASP A 40 -8.10 5.56 -2.79
CA ASP A 40 -7.16 4.48 -2.53
C ASP A 40 -7.32 3.86 -1.14
N GLY A 41 -7.33 2.52 -1.10
CA GLY A 41 -7.52 1.75 0.12
C GLY A 41 -6.40 1.93 1.13
N GLY A 42 -5.18 2.25 0.66
CA GLY A 42 -4.00 2.44 1.49
C GLY A 42 -4.08 3.65 2.44
N VAL A 43 -5.07 4.52 2.27
CA VAL A 43 -5.37 5.57 3.25
C VAL A 43 -5.95 5.00 4.55
N MET A 44 -6.76 3.94 4.45
CA MET A 44 -7.46 3.34 5.58
C MET A 44 -6.87 2.00 6.03
N ASP A 45 -6.45 1.16 5.07
CA ASP A 45 -5.87 -0.16 5.32
C ASP A 45 -4.99 -0.59 4.14
N ASN A 46 -3.68 -0.30 4.21
CA ASN A 46 -2.70 -0.63 3.18
C ASN A 46 -2.20 -2.10 3.30
N PHE A 47 -2.49 -2.78 4.41
CA PHE A 47 -2.17 -4.19 4.62
C PHE A 47 -3.40 -4.98 5.12
N PRO A 48 -4.40 -5.21 4.24
CA PRO A 48 -5.69 -5.74 4.65
C PRO A 48 -5.63 -7.25 4.95
N LEU A 49 -5.95 -7.61 6.19
CA LEU A 49 -6.09 -9.01 6.63
C LEU A 49 -7.53 -9.39 6.92
N GLU A 50 -8.37 -8.39 7.19
CA GLU A 50 -9.76 -8.51 7.57
C GLU A 50 -10.57 -9.32 6.56
N PRO A 51 -10.43 -9.15 5.23
CA PRO A 51 -11.12 -9.98 4.24
C PRO A 51 -10.69 -11.46 4.27
N LEU A 52 -9.49 -11.75 4.76
CA LEU A 52 -8.90 -13.08 4.78
C LEU A 52 -9.11 -13.80 6.12
N ARG A 53 -9.71 -13.14 7.13
CA ARG A 53 -9.80 -13.64 8.50
C ARG A 53 -10.54 -14.98 8.64
N SER A 54 -11.51 -15.25 7.78
CA SER A 54 -12.27 -16.51 7.75
C SER A 54 -11.61 -17.60 6.91
N SER A 55 -10.53 -17.27 6.19
CA SER A 55 -9.78 -18.23 5.38
C SER A 55 -9.05 -19.23 6.26
N LYS A 56 -9.09 -20.50 5.85
CA LYS A 56 -8.27 -21.57 6.46
C LYS A 56 -6.90 -21.70 5.81
N LEU A 57 -6.59 -20.87 4.81
CA LEU A 57 -5.34 -20.91 4.08
C LEU A 57 -4.24 -20.15 4.83
N LYS A 58 -2.99 -20.54 4.61
CA LYS A 58 -1.84 -19.75 5.05
C LYS A 58 -1.84 -18.42 4.31
N VAL A 59 -1.85 -17.32 5.05
CA VAL A 59 -1.77 -15.96 4.50
C VAL A 59 -0.30 -15.56 4.40
N ILE A 60 0.15 -15.22 3.20
CA ILE A 60 1.48 -14.64 2.96
C ILE A 60 1.31 -13.14 2.76
N GLY A 61 1.99 -12.36 3.59
CA GLY A 61 2.07 -10.92 3.52
C GLY A 61 3.11 -10.44 2.50
N SER A 62 2.74 -9.46 1.67
CA SER A 62 3.66 -8.78 0.75
C SER A 62 3.63 -7.29 1.03
N PHE A 63 4.68 -6.75 1.64
CA PHE A 63 4.75 -5.35 2.04
C PHE A 63 5.87 -4.63 1.31
N LEU A 64 5.52 -3.60 0.52
CA LEU A 64 6.46 -2.87 -0.34
C LEU A 64 6.93 -1.53 0.25
N SER A 65 6.19 -0.99 1.22
CA SER A 65 6.35 0.39 1.69
C SER A 65 7.03 0.48 3.05
N TYR A 66 8.04 -0.36 3.28
CA TYR A 66 8.82 -0.28 4.51
C TYR A 66 9.70 0.99 4.49
N PRO A 67 9.42 2.01 5.33
CA PRO A 67 10.03 3.32 5.15
C PRO A 67 11.54 3.27 5.46
N GLU A 68 12.36 3.65 4.49
CA GLU A 68 13.80 3.79 4.73
C GLU A 68 14.13 4.99 5.61
N LYS A 69 15.28 4.93 6.31
CA LYS A 69 15.82 6.07 7.05
C LYS A 69 16.11 7.22 6.07
N ARG A 70 15.46 8.37 6.29
CA ARG A 70 15.62 9.58 5.47
C ARG A 70 16.70 10.50 6.04
N THR A 71 17.51 11.09 5.17
CA THR A 71 18.50 12.11 5.55
C THR A 71 17.85 13.50 5.64
N LYS A 72 18.57 14.50 6.18
CA LYS A 72 18.12 15.90 6.19
C LYS A 72 17.80 16.43 4.77
N LYS A 73 18.55 15.98 3.76
CA LYS A 73 18.31 16.35 2.35
C LYS A 73 17.02 15.75 1.80
N ASP A 74 16.64 14.57 2.27
CA ASP A 74 15.40 13.90 1.87
C ASP A 74 14.16 14.52 2.52
N LEU A 75 14.35 15.33 3.57
CA LEU A 75 13.29 16.02 4.31
C LEU A 75 13.33 17.54 4.06
N SER A 76 13.78 17.96 2.87
CA SER A 76 14.07 19.36 2.54
C SER A 76 12.85 20.25 2.28
N SER A 77 11.63 19.72 2.32
CA SER A 77 10.40 20.49 2.10
C SER A 77 9.24 19.93 2.91
N THR A 78 8.25 20.78 3.20
CA THR A 78 7.04 20.39 3.94
C THR A 78 6.36 19.17 3.33
N LEU A 79 6.22 19.13 2.00
CA LEU A 79 5.61 18.00 1.31
C LEU A 79 6.40 16.70 1.51
N LYS A 80 7.74 16.73 1.48
CA LYS A 80 8.56 15.54 1.74
C LYS A 80 8.46 15.07 3.19
N VAL A 81 8.38 15.99 4.14
CA VAL A 81 8.18 15.69 5.56
C VAL A 81 6.82 15.04 5.78
N VAL A 82 5.75 15.61 5.23
CA VAL A 82 4.39 15.05 5.32
C VAL A 82 4.35 13.66 4.70
N ASN A 83 4.88 13.48 3.50
CA ASN A 83 4.91 12.17 2.84
C ASN A 83 5.65 11.11 3.67
N GLN A 84 6.79 11.46 4.27
CA GLN A 84 7.51 10.53 5.14
C GLN A 84 6.74 10.23 6.42
N ALA A 85 6.10 11.23 7.04
CA ALA A 85 5.28 11.03 8.22
C ALA A 85 4.09 10.11 7.93
N THR A 86 3.40 10.29 6.79
CA THR A 86 2.30 9.41 6.36
C THR A 86 2.76 7.96 6.20
N LYS A 87 3.94 7.73 5.59
CA LYS A 87 4.51 6.37 5.47
C LYS A 87 4.79 5.74 6.84
N LEU A 88 5.37 6.50 7.77
CA LEU A 88 5.67 6.02 9.13
C LEU A 88 4.39 5.72 9.92
N ILE A 89 3.36 6.57 9.80
CA ILE A 89 2.05 6.36 10.43
C ILE A 89 1.39 5.09 9.87
N SER A 90 1.40 4.90 8.54
CA SER A 90 0.86 3.70 7.90
C SER A 90 1.57 2.44 8.39
N LEU A 91 2.92 2.41 8.41
CA LEU A 91 3.67 1.28 8.98
C LEU A 91 3.30 1.06 10.45
N SER A 92 3.29 2.10 11.28
CA SER A 92 2.96 1.98 12.71
C SER A 92 1.57 1.39 12.95
N ASN A 93 0.61 1.67 12.07
CA ASN A 93 -0.75 1.15 12.18
C ASN A 93 -0.85 -0.32 11.73
N GLU A 94 0.04 -0.78 10.85
CA GLU A 94 -0.08 -2.06 10.16
C GLU A 94 0.95 -3.10 10.58
N GLU A 95 2.08 -2.71 11.17
CA GLU A 95 3.19 -3.60 11.51
C GLU A 95 2.75 -4.78 12.40
N HIS A 96 1.83 -4.52 13.32
CA HIS A 96 1.26 -5.57 14.18
C HIS A 96 0.50 -6.67 13.41
N LYS A 97 0.02 -6.37 12.19
CA LYS A 97 -0.64 -7.33 11.29
C LYS A 97 0.37 -8.31 10.68
N PHE A 98 1.65 -7.96 10.58
CA PHE A 98 2.67 -8.85 9.99
C PHE A 98 2.78 -10.17 10.77
N HIS A 99 2.69 -10.09 12.11
CA HIS A 99 2.69 -11.27 12.99
C HIS A 99 1.43 -12.15 12.90
N GLN A 100 0.39 -11.69 12.22
CA GLN A 100 -0.84 -12.46 12.00
C GLN A 100 -0.81 -13.24 10.68
N THR A 101 0.23 -13.03 9.87
CA THR A 101 0.47 -13.79 8.64
C THR A 101 1.33 -15.02 8.94
N TYR A 102 1.30 -16.00 8.03
CA TYR A 102 2.22 -17.14 8.09
C TYR A 102 3.67 -16.72 7.81
N LEU A 103 3.84 -15.79 6.87
CA LEU A 103 5.11 -15.18 6.49
C LEU A 103 4.79 -13.79 5.94
N THR A 104 5.51 -12.76 6.38
CA THR A 104 5.49 -11.45 5.73
C THR A 104 6.83 -11.20 5.06
N VAL A 105 6.80 -10.87 3.78
CA VAL A 105 7.97 -10.44 3.00
C VAL A 105 7.94 -8.91 2.90
N CYS A 106 8.96 -8.26 3.49
CA CYS A 106 9.15 -6.82 3.43
C CYS A 106 10.20 -6.49 2.36
N PHE A 107 9.77 -5.99 1.20
CA PHE A 107 10.66 -5.77 0.07
C PHE A 107 11.46 -4.47 0.22
N PRO A 108 12.78 -4.47 -0.04
CA PRO A 108 13.64 -3.28 0.07
C PRO A 108 13.53 -2.34 -1.13
N VAL A 109 12.31 -2.00 -1.55
CA VAL A 109 12.02 -1.23 -2.78
C VAL A 109 11.54 0.21 -2.53
N ASP A 110 11.46 0.66 -1.27
CA ASP A 110 11.01 2.03 -0.90
C ASP A 110 11.96 3.15 -1.39
N LYS A 111 13.20 2.81 -1.73
CA LYS A 111 14.14 3.72 -2.40
C LYS A 111 13.69 4.15 -3.80
N TYR A 112 12.85 3.35 -4.45
CA TYR A 112 12.29 3.69 -5.76
C TYR A 112 11.07 4.61 -5.62
N SER A 113 10.88 5.48 -6.61
CA SER A 113 9.67 6.30 -6.67
C SER A 113 8.54 5.51 -7.32
N GLY A 114 7.38 5.43 -6.65
CA GLY A 114 6.16 4.85 -7.22
C GLY A 114 5.62 5.58 -8.46
N TYR A 115 6.16 6.75 -8.80
CA TYR A 115 5.73 7.57 -9.94
C TYR A 115 6.69 7.50 -11.13
N LYS A 116 7.88 6.89 -10.97
CA LYS A 116 8.88 6.81 -12.03
C LYS A 116 8.74 5.52 -12.84
N LYS A 117 8.12 5.63 -14.02
CA LYS A 117 7.96 4.51 -14.95
C LYS A 117 9.28 3.82 -15.33
N THR A 118 10.38 4.57 -15.37
CA THR A 118 11.72 4.04 -15.71
C THR A 118 12.30 3.08 -14.67
N ASP A 119 11.73 3.02 -13.47
CA ASP A 119 12.22 2.16 -12.40
C ASP A 119 11.42 0.85 -12.27
N VAL A 120 10.36 0.66 -13.06
CA VAL A 120 9.48 -0.53 -12.99
C VAL A 120 10.26 -1.83 -13.16
N ASP A 121 11.09 -1.96 -14.20
CA ASP A 121 11.88 -3.17 -14.44
C ASP A 121 12.92 -3.41 -13.35
N LYS A 122 13.46 -2.33 -12.75
CA LYS A 122 14.42 -2.42 -11.66
C LYS A 122 13.75 -2.92 -10.38
N ILE A 123 12.58 -2.38 -10.05
CA ILE A 123 11.76 -2.81 -8.91
C ILE A 123 11.43 -4.30 -9.06
N TYR A 124 10.96 -4.71 -10.25
CA TYR A 124 10.61 -6.10 -10.52
C TYR A 124 11.82 -7.03 -10.35
N LYS A 125 12.97 -6.66 -10.92
CA LYS A 125 14.20 -7.45 -10.82
C LYS A 125 14.68 -7.58 -9.38
N GLU A 126 14.76 -6.47 -8.65
CA GLU A 126 15.23 -6.46 -7.26
C GLU A 126 14.30 -7.26 -6.34
N ALA A 127 12.98 -7.10 -6.48
CA ALA A 127 12.01 -7.88 -5.72
C ALA A 127 12.11 -9.38 -6.02
N THR A 128 12.33 -9.75 -7.30
CA THR A 128 12.51 -11.15 -7.70
C THR A 128 13.82 -11.74 -7.18
N GLU A 129 14.90 -10.98 -7.17
CA GLU A 129 16.18 -11.39 -6.58
C GLU A 129 16.06 -11.56 -5.06
N TYR A 130 15.37 -10.65 -4.38
CA TYR A 130 15.13 -10.71 -2.93
C TYR A 130 14.37 -11.97 -2.50
N LEU A 131 13.45 -12.47 -3.33
CA LEU A 131 12.70 -13.70 -3.04
C LEU A 131 13.54 -14.98 -3.13
N LYS A 132 14.75 -14.95 -3.71
CA LYS A 132 15.61 -16.15 -3.79
C LYS A 132 16.25 -16.53 -2.45
N ASP A 133 16.23 -15.61 -1.48
CA ASP A 133 16.80 -15.81 -0.15
C ASP A 133 15.78 -16.40 0.86
N PHE A 134 14.56 -16.69 0.42
CA PHE A 134 13.46 -17.30 1.20
C PHE A 134 13.19 -18.74 0.76
#